data_AF-A0A952ACA2-F1
#
_entry.id   AF-A0A952ACA2-F1
#
_cell.length_a   1.000
_cell.length_b   1.000
_cell.length_c   1.000
_cell.angle_alpha   90.00
_cell.angle_beta   90.00
_cell.angle_gamma   90.00
#
_symmetry.space_group_name_H-M   'P 1'
#
loop_
_entity.id
_entity.type
_entity.pdbx_description
1 polymer ?
#
loop_
_entity_poly.entity_id
_entity_poly.type
_entity_poly.pdbx_seq_one_letter_code
_entity_poly.pdbx_strand_id
1 'polypeptide(L)' 'MSRGFKIFLAFVGGLVVGEAIPIVWYIVATSYFGMFDRDGGGAMGAIFIMGPMLALLLATVAAIITARRTR' A
#
# COMPACT_ATOMS: atom_id res chain seq x y z
N MET A 1 -4.50 -16.08 -19.74
CA MET A 1 -4.98 -15.21 -18.64
C MET A 1 -5.72 -14.02 -19.24
N SER A 2 -7.00 -13.83 -18.89
CA SER A 2 -7.85 -12.78 -19.50
C SER A 2 -7.38 -11.37 -19.14
N ARG A 3 -7.73 -10.38 -19.96
CA ARG A 3 -7.42 -8.96 -19.71
C ARG A 3 -7.95 -8.50 -18.36
N GLY A 4 -9.22 -8.82 -18.06
CA GLY A 4 -9.84 -8.48 -16.78
C GLY A 4 -9.08 -9.07 -15.60
N PHE A 5 -8.62 -10.33 -15.70
CA PHE A 5 -7.86 -10.96 -14.62
C PHE A 5 -6.48 -10.33 -14.41
N LYS A 6 -5.78 -9.90 -15.47
CA LYS A 6 -4.52 -9.15 -15.35
C LYS A 6 -4.70 -7.84 -14.57
N ILE A 7 -5.76 -7.09 -14.90
CA ILE A 7 -6.08 -5.81 -14.25
C ILE A 7 -6.42 -6.04 -12.77
N PHE A 8 -7.21 -7.08 -12.48
CA PHE A 8 -7.55 -7.45 -11.12
C PHE A 8 -6.31 -7.81 -10.29
N LEU A 9 -5.40 -8.63 -10.83
CA LEU A 9 -4.15 -8.96 -10.14
C LEU A 9 -3.28 -7.74 -9.89
N ALA A 10 -3.21 -6.80 -10.85
CA ALA A 10 -2.48 -5.55 -10.66
C ALA A 10 -3.11 -4.68 -9.56
N PHE A 11 -4.44 -4.63 -9.49
CA PHE A 11 -5.16 -3.94 -8.42
C PHE A 11 -4.86 -4.55 -7.05
N VAL A 12 -5.02 -5.88 -6.91
CA VAL A 12 -4.74 -6.60 -5.66
C VAL A 12 -3.28 -6.45 -5.24
N GLY A 13 -2.35 -6.54 -6.20
CA GLY A 13 -0.93 -6.29 -5.94
C GLY A 13 -0.67 -4.88 -5.42
N GLY A 14 -1.31 -3.87 -6.03
CA GLY A 14 -1.20 -2.49 -5.56
C GLY A 14 -1.83 -2.25 -4.19
N LEU A 15 -2.91 -2.95 -3.84
CA LEU A 15 -3.50 -2.89 -2.49
C LEU A 15 -2.49 -3.38 -1.45
N VAL A 16 -1.91 -4.56 -1.69
CA VAL A 16 -0.95 -5.17 -0.76
C VAL A 16 0.30 -4.29 -0.60
N VAL A 17 0.84 -3.79 -1.70
CA VAL A 17 2.03 -2.92 -1.67
C VAL A 17 1.74 -1.60 -0.99
N GLY A 18 0.62 -0.96 -1.29
CA GLY A 18 0.26 0.33 -0.69
C GLY A 18 -0.01 0.24 0.80
N GLU A 19 -0.59 -0.87 1.27
CA GLU A 19 -0.77 -1.15 2.69
C GLU A 19 0.58 -1.37 3.40
N ALA A 20 1.48 -2.13 2.76
CA ALA A 20 2.75 -2.51 3.37
C ALA A 20 3.72 -1.33 3.54
N ILE A 21 3.73 -0.35 2.62
CA ILE A 21 4.66 0.79 2.65
C ILE A 21 4.65 1.56 3.97
N PRO A 22 3.52 2.11 4.46
CA PRO A 22 3.50 2.88 5.70
C PRO A 22 3.80 2.03 6.93
N ILE A 23 3.44 0.74 6.92
CA ILE A 23 3.76 -0.20 8.00
C ILE A 23 5.28 -0.44 8.07
N VAL A 24 5.91 -0.76 6.93
CA VAL A 24 7.36 -0.94 6.85
C VAL A 24 8.08 0.34 7.24
N TRP A 25 7.60 1.49 6.77
CA TRP A 25 8.16 2.79 7.15
C TRP A 25 8.06 3.04 8.65
N TYR A 26 6.91 2.74 9.28
CA TYR A 26 6.74 2.86 10.73
C TYR A 26 7.73 1.98 11.50
N ILE A 27 7.91 0.72 11.09
CA ILE A 27 8.89 -0.19 11.70
C ILE A 27 10.30 0.40 11.57
N VAL A 28 10.64 0.92 10.39
CA VAL A 28 11.97 1.52 10.16
C VAL A 28 12.17 2.77 11.02
N ALA A 29 11.18 3.66 11.07
CA ALA A 29 11.17 4.87 11.87
C ALA A 29 11.42 4.59 13.37
N THR A 30 10.70 3.61 13.90
CA THR A 30 10.76 3.26 15.33
C THR A 30 11.98 2.43 15.70
N SER A 31 12.46 1.57 14.80
CA SER A 31 13.57 0.65 15.09
C SER A 31 14.95 1.22 14.77
N TYR A 32 15.06 2.11 13.78
CA TYR A 32 16.36 2.60 13.29
C TYR A 32 16.55 4.11 13.42
N PHE A 33 15.47 4.90 13.41
CA PHE A 33 15.55 6.37 13.53
C PHE A 33 15.20 6.89 14.93
N GLY A 34 14.91 6.01 15.88
CA GLY A 34 14.63 6.37 17.27
C GLY A 34 13.34 7.18 17.46
N MET A 35 12.42 7.17 16.49
CA MET A 35 11.09 7.75 16.70
C MET A 35 10.35 6.94 17.76
N PHE A 36 9.86 7.64 18.78
CA PHE A 36 9.14 7.02 19.89
C PHE A 36 7.64 7.21 19.73
N ASP A 37 6.90 6.10 19.69
CA ASP A 37 5.43 6.08 19.63
C ASP A 37 4.89 5.50 20.93
N ARG A 38 4.66 6.39 21.91
CA ARG A 38 4.32 6.00 23.30
C ARG A 38 2.98 5.28 23.40
N ASP A 39 2.00 5.75 22.63
CA ASP A 39 0.60 5.35 22.76
C ASP A 39 0.15 4.46 21.59
N GLY A 40 1.07 4.11 20.67
CA GLY A 40 0.76 3.32 19.47
C GLY A 40 -0.04 4.09 18.41
N GLY A 41 -0.22 5.39 18.57
CA GLY A 41 -0.98 6.23 17.64
C GLY A 41 -0.33 6.30 16.26
N GLY A 42 1.01 6.28 16.21
CA GLY A 42 1.76 6.17 14.95
C GLY A 42 1.52 4.84 14.25
N ALA A 43 1.52 3.73 14.99
CA ALA A 43 1.20 2.41 14.44
C ALA A 43 -0.23 2.37 13.89
N MET A 44 -1.20 2.88 14.66
CA MET A 44 -2.59 2.92 14.23
C MET A 44 -2.81 3.83 13.01
N GLY A 45 -2.15 4.99 12.96
CA GLY A 45 -2.20 5.87 11.80
C GLY A 45 -1.59 5.22 10.55
N ALA A 46 -0.48 4.51 10.70
CA ALA A 46 0.17 3.80 9.60
C ALA A 46 -0.71 2.67 9.04
N ILE A 47 -1.35 1.88 9.91
CA ILE A 47 -2.14 0.70 9.54
C ILE A 47 -3.56 1.07 9.10
N PHE A 48 -4.26 1.94 9.84
CA PHE A 48 -5.70 2.13 9.62
C PHE A 48 -6.06 3.36 8.80
N ILE A 49 -5.11 4.27 8.56
CA ILE A 49 -5.36 5.51 7.80
C ILE A 49 -4.46 5.53 6.57
N MET A 50 -3.15 5.62 6.78
CA MET A 50 -2.18 5.80 5.70
C MET A 50 -2.11 4.56 4.79
N GLY A 51 -2.14 3.35 5.38
CA GLY A 51 -2.19 2.08 4.67
C GLY A 51 -3.32 2.04 3.65
N PRO A 52 -4.60 2.09 4.08
CA PRO A 52 -5.74 1.99 3.18
C PRO A 52 -5.77 3.08 2.10
N MET A 53 -5.36 4.30 2.45
CA MET A 53 -5.27 5.40 1.48
C MET A 53 -4.23 5.12 0.39
N LEU A 54 -3.02 4.67 0.78
CA LEU A 54 -1.96 4.32 -0.16
C LEU A 54 -2.29 3.05 -0.95
N ALA A 55 -2.90 2.04 -0.31
CA ALA A 55 -3.38 0.82 -0.94
C ALA A 55 -4.34 1.16 -2.09
N LEU A 56 -5.38 1.96 -1.83
CA LEU A 56 -6.34 2.34 -2.86
C LEU A 56 -5.69 3.15 -3.99
N LEU A 57 -4.80 4.09 -3.67
CA LEU A 57 -4.09 4.89 -4.65
C LEU A 57 -3.23 4.01 -5.57
N LEU A 58 -2.35 3.18 -4.99
CA LEU A 58 -1.44 2.33 -5.76
C LEU A 58 -2.16 1.23 -6.53
N ALA A 59 -3.19 0.61 -5.93
CA ALA A 59 -4.05 -0.35 -6.62
C ALA A 59 -4.72 0.26 -7.85
N THR A 60 -5.27 1.46 -7.72
CA THR A 60 -5.94 2.17 -8.82
C THR A 60 -4.95 2.51 -9.93
N VAL A 61 -3.79 3.08 -9.58
CA VAL A 61 -2.74 3.42 -10.55
C VAL A 61 -2.23 2.17 -11.28
N ALA A 62 -1.94 1.09 -10.55
CA ALA A 62 -1.46 -0.17 -11.12
C ALA A 62 -2.48 -0.81 -12.06
N ALA A 63 -3.77 -0.81 -11.69
CA ALA A 63 -4.86 -1.28 -12.52
C ALA A 63 -4.99 -0.46 -13.81
N ILE A 64 -4.95 0.87 -13.72
CA ILE A 64 -5.01 1.78 -14.89
C ILE A 64 -3.84 1.54 -15.83
N ILE A 65 -2.61 1.48 -15.30
CA ILE A 65 -1.41 1.23 -16.11
C ILE A 65 -1.51 -0.12 -16.80
N THR A 66 -1.95 -1.16 -16.09
CA THR A 66 -2.13 -2.50 -16.66
C THR A 66 -3.19 -2.49 -17.74
N ALA A 67 -4.36 -1.90 -17.50
CA ALA A 67 -5.45 -1.78 -18.45
C ALA A 67 -5.05 -1.06 -19.76
N ARG A 68 -4.15 -0.07 -19.67
CA ARG A 68 -3.58 0.65 -20.82
C ARG A 68 -2.53 -0.17 -21.58
N ARG A 69 -1.78 -1.04 -20.89
CA ARG A 69 -0.71 -1.86 -21.48
C ARG A 69 -1.20 -3.19 -22.06
N THR A 70 -2.27 -3.75 -21.51
CA THR A 70 -2.92 -4.95 -22.05
C THR A 70 -4.06 -4.50 -22.96
N ARG A 71 -3.78 -4.38 -24.27
CA ARG A 71 -4.80 -4.25 -25.31
C ARG A 71 -5.53 -5.58 -25.49
#